data_AF-A0A4Q1UXP0-F1
#
_entry.id   AF-A0A4Q1UXP0-F1
#
_cell.length_a   1.000
_cell.length_b   1.000
_cell.length_c   1.000
_cell.angle_alpha   90.00
_cell.angle_beta   90.00
_cell.angle_gamma   90.00
#
_symmetry.space_group_name_H-M   'P 1'
#
loop_
_entity.id
_entity.type
_entity.pdbx_description
1 polymer ?
#
loop_
_entity_poly.entity_id
_entity_poly.type
_entity_poly.pdbx_seq_one_letter_code
_entity_poly.pdbx_strand_id
1 'polypeptide(L)'
;MILRPKSLSHHPGTLHGAATVTPAVPVPTWLRRAIPDAQSLAGKEIEDLAHTAGATIGALDAVVRRQERWAGAWRQRLALAAAAVTARQAGRVEDESALRDAVLLTRPGDFLSVGPAGSMLLAWRRLAGTPVENLLTRKSLGAVLDDLGLRRDDDAVSDMADDLRQLSAGIGMVGLLTGAFTAAESRGFARTFGCWLADALLAQRLGWAHAVPLLGAEAALGTSARPRRSAASSVATGIDTDPEGAKNQLAAQARAALRAIDLSAEIERRAERLLAVAPKLRAKAADAVVEKLLSDDAIVASEKIAGMSDRGLRRLFDRLLELGAVRELSGRPTFRIYGL
;
A
#
# COMPACT_ATOMS: atom_id res chain seq x y z
N MET A 1 12.97 52.03 13.74
CA MET A 1 13.53 50.66 13.68
C MET A 1 13.67 50.15 15.11
N ILE A 2 12.69 49.37 15.56
CA ILE A 2 12.66 48.75 16.89
C ILE A 2 12.37 47.27 16.66
N LEU A 3 13.35 46.43 16.99
CA LEU A 3 13.25 44.97 16.95
C LEU A 3 12.31 44.51 18.08
N ARG A 4 11.33 43.66 17.76
CA ARG A 4 10.54 42.89 18.73
C ARG A 4 10.66 41.39 18.45
N PRO A 5 10.57 40.54 19.50
CA PRO A 5 11.24 39.25 19.54
C PRO A 5 10.36 38.09 19.10
N LYS A 6 11.01 37.00 18.65
CA LYS A 6 10.42 35.67 18.41
C LYS A 6 9.86 35.11 19.72
N SER A 7 8.55 34.89 19.79
CA SER A 7 7.95 34.03 20.82
C SER A 7 8.16 32.56 20.46
N LEU A 8 9.02 31.90 21.22
CA LEU A 8 9.08 30.45 21.34
C LEU A 8 7.97 30.01 22.30
N SER A 9 6.88 29.46 21.77
CA SER A 9 5.86 28.81 22.59
C SER A 9 6.25 27.35 22.84
N HIS A 10 7.03 27.12 23.89
CA HIS A 10 7.14 25.82 24.55
C HIS A 10 5.76 25.46 25.15
N HIS A 11 5.15 24.36 24.69
CA HIS A 11 4.09 23.69 25.43
C HIS A 11 4.62 22.33 25.91
N PRO A 12 4.79 22.11 27.22
CA PRO A 12 5.03 20.79 27.77
C PRO A 12 3.67 20.08 27.91
N GLY A 13 3.39 19.16 26.97
CA GLY A 13 2.20 18.30 27.00
C GLY A 13 2.47 17.01 27.75
N THR A 14 1.95 16.99 28.98
CA THR A 14 1.76 15.91 29.96
C THR A 14 1.79 14.45 29.46
N LEU A 15 2.68 13.66 30.08
CA LEU A 15 2.60 12.20 30.17
C LEU A 15 1.35 11.80 30.96
N HIS A 16 0.35 11.19 30.32
CA HIS A 16 -0.63 10.35 31.02
C HIS A 16 -0.93 9.09 30.21
N GLY A 17 -0.59 7.95 30.82
CA GLY A 17 -0.95 6.63 30.33
C GLY A 17 -2.42 6.35 30.58
N ALA A 18 -3.08 5.97 29.50
CA ALA A 18 -4.06 4.89 29.45
C ALA A 18 -3.99 4.41 28.01
N ALA A 19 -3.59 3.16 27.78
CA ALA A 19 -3.76 2.55 26.48
C ALA A 19 -5.28 2.36 26.28
N THR A 20 -5.95 3.39 25.76
CA THR A 20 -7.27 3.22 25.18
C THR A 20 -7.09 2.26 24.02
N VAL A 21 -7.43 0.99 24.25
CA VAL A 21 -7.56 0.00 23.19
C VAL A 21 -8.74 0.47 22.35
N THR A 22 -8.46 1.21 21.28
CA THR A 22 -9.48 1.57 20.31
C THR A 22 -9.99 0.25 19.75
N PRO A 23 -11.28 -0.09 19.93
CA PRO A 23 -11.77 -1.38 19.48
C PRO A 23 -11.56 -1.50 17.97
N ALA A 24 -11.00 -2.63 17.54
CA ALA A 24 -10.81 -2.96 16.13
C ALA A 24 -12.13 -2.72 15.38
N VAL A 25 -12.07 -2.05 14.22
CA VAL A 25 -13.27 -1.70 13.43
C VAL A 25 -13.99 -2.99 13.05
N PRO A 26 -15.16 -3.30 13.65
CA PRO A 26 -15.81 -4.57 13.41
C PRO A 26 -16.51 -4.52 12.05
N VAL A 27 -16.02 -5.32 11.09
CA VAL A 27 -16.72 -5.49 9.81
C VAL A 27 -17.96 -6.36 10.04
N PRO A 28 -19.18 -5.86 9.76
CA PRO A 28 -20.41 -6.63 9.96
C PRO A 28 -20.39 -7.96 9.21
N THR A 29 -20.93 -9.02 9.83
CA THR A 29 -20.95 -10.37 9.25
C THR A 29 -21.68 -10.43 7.91
N TRP A 30 -22.74 -9.64 7.73
CA TRP A 30 -23.46 -9.55 6.46
C TRP A 30 -22.57 -9.04 5.33
N LEU A 31 -21.69 -8.08 5.62
CA LEU A 31 -20.80 -7.47 4.62
C LEU A 31 -19.76 -8.49 4.14
N ARG A 32 -19.22 -9.30 5.06
CA ARG A 32 -18.33 -10.42 4.71
C ARG A 32 -19.00 -11.47 3.82
N ARG A 33 -20.31 -11.69 3.99
CA ARG A 33 -21.10 -12.63 3.16
C ARG A 33 -21.55 -12.04 1.83
N ALA A 34 -21.67 -10.72 1.75
CA ALA A 34 -22.11 -10.02 0.54
C ALA A 34 -21.04 -9.97 -0.55
N ILE A 35 -19.75 -10.04 -0.17
CA ILE A 35 -18.64 -10.03 -1.10
C ILE A 35 -18.62 -11.35 -1.89
N PRO A 36 -18.83 -11.32 -3.23
CA PRO A 36 -18.91 -12.53 -4.02
C PRO A 36 -17.52 -13.15 -4.23
N ASP A 37 -17.51 -14.49 -4.29
CA ASP A 37 -16.43 -15.24 -4.92
C ASP A 37 -16.55 -15.19 -6.45
N ALA A 38 -15.58 -15.79 -7.16
CA ALA A 38 -15.58 -15.77 -8.63
C ALA A 38 -16.80 -16.47 -9.25
N GLN A 39 -17.43 -17.41 -8.54
CA GLN A 39 -18.56 -18.21 -9.05
C GLN A 39 -19.90 -17.51 -8.83
N SER A 40 -20.06 -16.84 -7.70
CA SER A 40 -21.27 -16.10 -7.32
C SER A 40 -21.38 -14.72 -7.98
N LEU A 41 -20.30 -14.22 -8.58
CA LEU A 41 -20.26 -12.91 -9.23
C LEU A 41 -21.22 -12.80 -10.43
N ALA A 42 -21.37 -13.86 -11.24
CA ALA A 42 -22.16 -13.84 -12.47
C ALA A 42 -23.65 -13.53 -12.25
N GLY A 43 -24.18 -13.86 -11.07
CA GLY A 43 -25.57 -13.60 -10.69
C GLY A 43 -25.79 -12.30 -9.91
N LYS A 44 -24.77 -11.42 -9.81
CA LYS A 44 -24.87 -10.16 -9.07
C LYS A 44 -25.11 -8.98 -9.99
N GLU A 45 -26.04 -8.13 -9.57
CA GLU A 45 -26.25 -6.81 -10.17
C GLU A 45 -25.10 -5.87 -9.81
N ILE A 46 -24.79 -4.94 -10.70
CA ILE A 46 -23.66 -4.03 -10.51
C ILE A 46 -23.91 -3.07 -9.34
N GLU A 47 -25.16 -2.68 -9.12
CA GLU A 47 -25.60 -1.83 -8.02
C GLU A 47 -25.31 -2.52 -6.68
N ASP A 48 -25.65 -3.80 -6.53
CA ASP A 48 -25.39 -4.56 -5.31
C ASP A 48 -23.89 -4.63 -4.98
N LEU A 49 -23.05 -4.81 -6.01
CA LEU A 49 -21.60 -4.81 -5.86
C LEU A 49 -21.07 -3.42 -5.52
N ALA A 50 -21.62 -2.37 -6.11
CA ALA A 50 -21.26 -0.99 -5.80
C ALA A 50 -21.60 -0.64 -4.34
N HIS A 51 -22.77 -1.06 -3.84
CA HIS A 51 -23.16 -0.91 -2.44
C HIS A 51 -22.22 -1.69 -1.51
N THR A 52 -21.90 -2.94 -1.86
CA THR A 52 -21.00 -3.80 -1.07
C THR A 52 -19.57 -3.23 -1.03
N ALA A 53 -19.04 -2.80 -2.19
CA ALA A 53 -17.74 -2.17 -2.29
C ALA A 53 -17.71 -0.85 -1.50
N GLY A 54 -18.72 0.01 -1.67
CA GLY A 54 -18.84 1.27 -0.92
C GLY A 54 -18.89 1.06 0.60
N ALA A 55 -19.68 0.09 1.09
CA ALA A 55 -19.74 -0.24 2.51
C ALA A 55 -18.40 -0.75 3.05
N THR A 56 -17.68 -1.57 2.28
CA THR A 56 -16.37 -2.10 2.69
C THR A 56 -15.30 -1.02 2.67
N ILE A 57 -15.33 -0.13 1.67
CA ILE A 57 -14.46 1.04 1.62
C ILE A 57 -14.75 2.00 2.76
N GLY A 58 -16.02 2.20 3.15
CA GLY A 58 -16.37 2.98 4.34
C GLY A 58 -15.81 2.38 5.64
N ALA A 59 -15.85 1.05 5.78
CA ALA A 59 -15.22 0.37 6.92
C ALA A 59 -13.68 0.52 6.90
N LEU A 60 -13.05 0.43 5.72
CA LEU A 60 -11.61 0.66 5.56
C LEU A 60 -11.23 2.10 5.86
N ASP A 61 -12.04 3.07 5.43
CA ASP A 61 -11.84 4.50 5.68
C ASP A 61 -11.79 4.79 7.19
N ALA A 62 -12.67 4.15 7.99
CA ALA A 62 -12.62 4.25 9.44
C ALA A 62 -11.28 3.75 10.01
N VAL A 63 -10.69 2.69 9.47
CA VAL A 63 -9.35 2.20 9.87
C VAL A 63 -8.26 3.21 9.50
N VAL A 64 -8.26 3.71 8.26
CA VAL A 64 -7.25 4.66 7.77
C VAL A 64 -7.26 5.96 8.57
N ARG A 65 -8.45 6.45 8.93
CA ARG A 65 -8.63 7.70 9.69
C ARG A 65 -8.14 7.64 11.13
N ARG A 66 -7.90 6.46 11.70
CA ARG A 66 -7.28 6.33 13.03
C ARG A 66 -5.85 6.89 13.08
N GLN A 67 -5.15 6.92 11.94
CA GLN A 67 -3.78 7.40 11.81
C GLN A 67 -2.82 6.81 12.85
N GLU A 68 -2.97 5.50 13.12
CA GLU A 68 -2.17 4.79 14.10
C GLU A 68 -0.68 4.76 13.70
N ARG A 69 0.21 4.73 14.69
CA ARG A 69 1.67 4.71 14.47
C ARG A 69 2.12 3.53 13.60
N TRP A 70 1.43 2.39 13.69
CA TRP A 70 1.72 1.17 12.91
C TRP A 70 1.17 1.20 11.47
N ALA A 71 0.45 2.25 11.08
CA ALA A 71 -0.21 2.30 9.77
C ALA A 71 0.79 2.26 8.60
N GLY A 72 2.04 2.72 8.82
CA GLY A 72 3.11 2.59 7.83
C GLY A 72 3.44 1.13 7.53
N ALA A 73 3.76 0.34 8.56
CA ALA A 73 4.06 -1.08 8.42
C ALA A 73 2.91 -1.86 7.75
N TRP A 74 1.65 -1.53 8.10
CA TRP A 74 0.47 -2.10 7.47
C TRP A 74 0.41 -1.82 5.96
N ARG A 75 0.58 -0.57 5.53
CA ARG A 75 0.59 -0.21 4.11
C ARG A 75 1.76 -0.84 3.36
N GLN A 76 2.94 -0.94 3.98
CA GLN A 76 4.12 -1.56 3.36
C GLN A 76 3.95 -3.09 3.23
N ARG A 77 3.27 -3.76 4.16
CA ARG A 77 2.91 -5.19 4.03
C ARG A 77 1.92 -5.43 2.89
N LEU A 78 0.95 -4.54 2.72
CA LEU A 78 0.04 -4.57 1.56
C LEU A 78 0.77 -4.33 0.24
N ALA A 79 1.71 -3.37 0.22
CA ALA A 79 2.56 -3.11 -0.94
C ALA A 79 3.37 -4.34 -1.34
N LEU A 80 3.90 -5.08 -0.37
CA LEU A 80 4.64 -6.31 -0.62
C LEU A 80 3.77 -7.41 -1.22
N ALA A 81 2.56 -7.62 -0.70
CA ALA A 81 1.62 -8.59 -1.27
C ALA A 81 1.24 -8.22 -2.72
N ALA A 82 1.01 -6.94 -3.00
CA ALA A 82 0.77 -6.43 -4.35
C ALA A 82 1.97 -6.65 -5.28
N ALA A 83 3.19 -6.44 -4.78
CA ALA A 83 4.41 -6.68 -5.53
C ALA A 83 4.61 -8.17 -5.87
N ALA A 84 4.33 -9.08 -4.95
CA ALA A 84 4.42 -10.52 -5.19
C ALA A 84 3.44 -10.99 -6.28
N VAL A 85 2.23 -10.41 -6.31
CA VAL A 85 1.26 -10.66 -7.37
C VAL A 85 1.72 -10.08 -8.70
N THR A 86 2.28 -8.87 -8.69
CA THR A 86 2.84 -8.20 -9.87
C THR A 86 4.00 -9.00 -10.47
N ALA A 87 4.94 -9.46 -9.65
CA ALA A 87 6.08 -10.27 -10.09
C ALA A 87 5.61 -11.56 -10.77
N ARG A 88 4.65 -12.26 -10.18
CA ARG A 88 4.06 -13.47 -10.76
C ARG A 88 3.33 -13.21 -12.08
N GLN A 89 2.58 -12.10 -12.19
CA GLN A 89 1.92 -11.70 -13.44
C GLN A 89 2.93 -11.39 -14.55
N ALA A 90 4.12 -10.90 -14.18
CA ALA A 90 5.24 -10.70 -15.09
C ALA A 90 6.06 -11.98 -15.37
N GLY A 91 5.56 -13.15 -14.96
CA GLY A 91 6.21 -14.45 -15.20
C GLY A 91 7.41 -14.73 -14.30
N ARG A 92 7.55 -14.01 -13.19
CA ARG A 92 8.65 -14.19 -12.24
C ARG A 92 8.24 -15.10 -11.07
N VAL A 93 9.24 -15.65 -10.37
CA VAL A 93 9.05 -16.69 -9.33
C VAL A 93 9.25 -16.15 -7.91
N GLU A 94 9.72 -14.91 -7.78
CA GLU A 94 10.03 -14.24 -6.53
C GLU A 94 8.75 -14.07 -5.69
N ASP A 95 8.77 -14.68 -4.50
CA ASP A 95 7.75 -14.53 -3.48
C ASP A 95 8.04 -13.31 -2.57
N GLU A 96 7.19 -13.10 -1.56
CA GLU A 96 7.36 -11.99 -0.63
C GLU A 96 8.72 -11.98 0.08
N SER A 97 9.27 -13.14 0.45
CA SER A 97 10.60 -13.24 1.06
C SER A 97 11.70 -12.83 0.09
N ALA A 98 11.67 -13.33 -1.13
CA ALA A 98 12.63 -12.98 -2.17
C ALA A 98 12.57 -11.49 -2.51
N LEU A 99 11.37 -10.90 -2.55
CA LEU A 99 11.18 -9.46 -2.77
C LEU A 99 11.72 -8.61 -1.62
N ARG A 100 11.50 -9.03 -0.36
CA ARG A 100 12.11 -8.38 0.81
C ARG A 100 13.62 -8.39 0.67
N ASP A 101 14.21 -9.55 0.36
CA ASP A 101 15.65 -9.70 0.19
C ASP A 101 16.20 -8.79 -0.90
N ALA A 102 15.54 -8.76 -2.06
CA ALA A 102 15.94 -7.96 -3.21
C ALA A 102 16.03 -6.46 -2.89
N VAL A 103 15.15 -5.94 -2.02
CA VAL A 103 15.14 -4.50 -1.67
C VAL A 103 15.94 -4.20 -0.40
N LEU A 104 15.95 -5.11 0.57
CA LEU A 104 16.55 -4.84 1.89
C LEU A 104 18.05 -5.18 1.94
N LEU A 105 18.53 -6.13 1.13
CA LEU A 105 19.93 -6.54 1.13
C LEU A 105 20.79 -5.78 0.11
N THR A 106 20.18 -4.95 -0.72
CA THR A 106 20.90 -4.07 -1.63
C THR A 106 21.61 -2.94 -0.91
N ARG A 107 22.80 -2.59 -1.39
CA ARG A 107 23.60 -1.52 -0.80
C ARG A 107 22.92 -0.16 -1.04
N PRO A 108 22.84 0.71 -0.01
CA PRO A 108 22.33 2.07 -0.19
C PRO A 108 23.12 2.83 -1.27
N GLY A 109 22.43 3.41 -2.25
CA GLY A 109 23.03 4.23 -3.31
C GLY A 109 23.16 3.55 -4.67
N ASP A 110 22.86 2.26 -4.78
CA ASP A 110 22.90 1.53 -6.04
C ASP A 110 21.47 1.20 -6.50
N PHE A 111 20.75 2.20 -7.02
CA PHE A 111 19.34 2.05 -7.44
C PHE A 111 19.13 1.01 -8.55
N LEU A 112 20.19 0.72 -9.33
CA LEU A 112 20.19 -0.34 -10.35
C LEU A 112 20.35 -1.75 -9.75
N SER A 113 20.57 -1.88 -8.43
CA SER A 113 20.94 -3.16 -7.81
C SER A 113 19.79 -4.03 -7.30
N VAL A 114 18.56 -3.51 -7.16
CA VAL A 114 17.40 -4.29 -6.64
C VAL A 114 16.85 -5.31 -7.64
N GLY A 115 17.29 -5.22 -8.90
CA GLY A 115 16.80 -6.04 -10.00
C GLY A 115 15.32 -5.79 -10.33
N PRO A 116 14.80 -6.38 -11.42
CA PRO A 116 13.45 -6.09 -11.89
C PRO A 116 12.33 -6.43 -10.88
N ALA A 117 12.47 -7.53 -10.13
CA ALA A 117 11.48 -7.91 -9.12
C ALA A 117 11.49 -6.92 -7.93
N GLY A 118 12.67 -6.49 -7.49
CA GLY A 118 12.82 -5.44 -6.48
C GLY A 118 12.26 -4.10 -6.94
N SER A 119 12.45 -3.71 -8.21
CA SER A 119 11.84 -2.51 -8.79
C SER A 119 10.30 -2.56 -8.74
N MET A 120 9.69 -3.71 -9.02
CA MET A 120 8.24 -3.87 -8.87
C MET A 120 7.79 -3.65 -7.42
N LEU A 121 8.57 -4.08 -6.42
CA LEU A 121 8.29 -3.76 -5.02
C LEU A 121 8.43 -2.26 -4.75
N LEU A 122 9.43 -1.57 -5.31
CA LEU A 122 9.59 -0.12 -5.16
C LEU A 122 8.38 0.66 -5.71
N ALA A 123 7.77 0.22 -6.82
CA ALA A 123 6.54 0.83 -7.37
C ALA A 123 5.39 0.84 -6.35
N TRP A 124 5.17 -0.28 -5.66
CA TRP A 124 4.11 -0.40 -4.65
C TRP A 124 4.47 0.28 -3.34
N ARG A 125 5.75 0.25 -2.92
CA ARG A 125 6.21 1.01 -1.74
C ARG A 125 6.07 2.51 -1.96
N ARG A 126 6.24 3.00 -3.18
CA ARG A 126 6.00 4.39 -3.56
C ARG A 126 4.54 4.78 -3.37
N LEU A 127 3.59 3.93 -3.75
CA LEU A 127 2.15 4.15 -3.49
C LEU A 127 1.88 4.32 -1.99
N ALA A 128 2.42 3.40 -1.18
CA ALA A 128 2.20 3.34 0.26
C ALA A 128 2.92 4.44 1.08
N GLY A 129 4.04 4.94 0.57
CA GLY A 129 4.95 5.85 1.29
C GLY A 129 4.99 7.28 0.77
N THR A 130 4.47 7.56 -0.42
CA THR A 130 4.42 8.93 -0.97
C THR A 130 3.11 9.61 -0.53
N PRO A 131 3.16 10.87 -0.06
CA PRO A 131 1.95 11.65 0.23
C PRO A 131 1.03 11.73 -0.99
N VAL A 132 -0.29 11.66 -0.77
CA VAL A 132 -1.29 11.51 -1.84
C VAL A 132 -1.22 12.62 -2.89
N GLU A 133 -0.90 13.85 -2.48
CA GLU A 133 -0.77 15.03 -3.32
C GLU A 133 0.35 14.90 -4.36
N ASN A 134 1.30 14.01 -4.13
CA ASN A 134 2.45 13.79 -5.01
C ASN A 134 2.29 12.54 -5.89
N LEU A 135 1.31 11.67 -5.64
CA LEU A 135 1.15 10.37 -6.32
C LEU A 135 0.81 10.50 -7.81
N LEU A 136 -0.16 11.37 -8.15
CA LEU A 136 -0.66 11.53 -9.52
C LEU A 136 0.06 12.65 -10.29
N THR A 137 1.31 12.91 -9.93
CA THR A 137 2.18 13.88 -10.63
C THR A 137 2.92 13.21 -11.79
N ARG A 138 3.26 13.96 -12.84
CA ARG A 138 4.07 13.46 -13.97
C ARG A 138 5.32 12.71 -13.51
N LYS A 139 6.02 13.26 -12.51
CA LYS A 139 7.24 12.67 -11.93
C LYS A 139 6.97 11.31 -11.27
N SER A 140 5.92 11.23 -10.47
CA SER A 140 5.57 9.99 -9.77
C SER A 140 5.10 8.92 -10.75
N LEU A 141 4.22 9.27 -11.69
CA LEU A 141 3.75 8.36 -12.73
C LEU A 141 4.90 7.82 -13.58
N GLY A 142 5.81 8.68 -14.02
CA GLY A 142 7.02 8.27 -14.76
C GLY A 142 7.88 7.30 -13.97
N ALA A 143 8.14 7.58 -12.69
CA ALA A 143 8.92 6.70 -11.82
C ALA A 143 8.25 5.32 -11.62
N VAL A 144 6.92 5.27 -11.48
CA VAL A 144 6.19 4.00 -11.34
C VAL A 144 6.22 3.19 -12.62
N LEU A 145 6.09 3.83 -13.80
CA LEU A 145 6.23 3.14 -15.08
C LEU A 145 7.63 2.53 -15.23
N ASP A 146 8.67 3.30 -14.89
CA ASP A 146 10.06 2.84 -14.90
C ASP A 146 10.25 1.66 -13.93
N ASP A 147 9.74 1.77 -12.69
CA ASP A 147 9.81 0.72 -11.65
C ASP A 147 9.04 -0.58 -12.05
N LEU A 148 7.96 -0.46 -12.82
CA LEU A 148 7.19 -1.59 -13.37
C LEU A 148 7.77 -2.16 -14.68
N GLY A 149 8.82 -1.55 -15.23
CA GLY A 149 9.40 -1.95 -16.52
C GLY A 149 8.48 -1.67 -17.72
N LEU A 150 7.58 -0.70 -17.60
CA LEU A 150 6.66 -0.29 -18.65
C LEU A 150 7.31 0.82 -19.50
N ARG A 151 7.02 0.84 -20.80
CA ARG A 151 7.57 1.86 -21.70
C ARG A 151 7.05 3.24 -21.32
N ARG A 152 7.97 4.10 -20.89
CA ARG A 152 7.68 5.50 -20.58
C ARG A 152 7.68 6.36 -21.85
N ASP A 153 6.68 7.22 -21.93
CA ASP A 153 6.53 8.28 -22.92
C ASP A 153 6.09 9.54 -22.17
N ASP A 154 6.94 10.58 -22.15
CA ASP A 154 6.77 11.74 -21.28
C ASP A 154 5.55 12.60 -21.64
N ASP A 155 5.15 12.59 -22.91
CA ASP A 155 3.94 13.29 -23.37
C ASP A 155 2.70 12.49 -22.94
N ALA A 156 2.71 11.17 -23.15
CA ALA A 156 1.62 10.29 -22.71
C ALA A 156 1.41 10.33 -21.18
N VAL A 157 2.50 10.46 -20.40
CA VAL A 157 2.44 10.62 -18.94
C VAL A 157 1.88 11.97 -18.53
N SER A 158 2.15 13.04 -19.30
CA SER A 158 1.52 14.34 -19.08
C SER A 158 0.02 14.27 -19.27
N ASP A 159 -0.40 13.78 -20.43
CA ASP A 159 -1.81 13.70 -20.81
C ASP A 159 -2.56 12.83 -19.80
N MET A 160 -1.94 11.73 -19.35
CA MET A 160 -2.51 10.90 -18.31
C MET A 160 -2.68 11.64 -16.98
N ALA A 161 -1.70 12.43 -16.56
CA ALA A 161 -1.83 13.21 -15.32
C ALA A 161 -2.98 14.22 -15.40
N ASP A 162 -3.21 14.79 -16.59
CA ASP A 162 -4.30 15.72 -16.86
C ASP A 162 -5.66 15.00 -16.89
N ASP A 163 -5.74 13.86 -17.59
CA ASP A 163 -6.93 12.99 -17.63
C ASP A 163 -7.34 12.53 -16.22
N LEU A 164 -6.39 12.08 -15.41
CA LEU A 164 -6.65 11.61 -14.04
C LEU A 164 -7.19 12.72 -13.14
N ARG A 165 -6.75 13.98 -13.34
CA ARG A 165 -7.31 15.13 -12.63
C ARG A 165 -8.72 15.46 -13.06
N GLN A 166 -9.04 15.30 -14.35
CA GLN A 166 -10.41 15.47 -14.84
C GLN A 166 -11.33 14.37 -14.33
N LEU A 167 -10.86 13.12 -14.37
CA LEU A 167 -11.57 11.96 -13.83
C LEU A 167 -11.92 12.16 -12.35
N SER A 168 -10.98 12.63 -11.52
CA SER A 168 -11.24 12.80 -10.09
C SER A 168 -12.23 13.92 -9.74
N ALA A 169 -12.43 14.90 -10.65
CA ALA A 169 -13.28 16.06 -10.43
C ALA A 169 -14.78 15.82 -10.73
N GLY A 170 -15.12 14.87 -11.62
CA GLY A 170 -16.45 14.82 -12.24
C GLY A 170 -17.22 13.51 -12.11
N ILE A 171 -16.64 12.45 -11.53
CA ILE A 171 -17.22 11.10 -11.59
C ILE A 171 -17.47 10.47 -10.21
N GLY A 172 -18.46 9.58 -10.16
CA GLY A 172 -18.74 8.75 -8.99
C GLY A 172 -17.67 7.67 -8.73
N MET A 173 -17.70 7.04 -7.56
CA MET A 173 -16.67 6.06 -7.14
C MET A 173 -16.47 4.91 -8.13
N VAL A 174 -17.57 4.39 -8.70
CA VAL A 174 -17.50 3.29 -9.68
C VAL A 174 -16.79 3.75 -10.96
N GLY A 175 -17.14 4.93 -11.47
CA GLY A 175 -16.51 5.49 -12.67
C GLY A 175 -15.05 5.89 -12.45
N LEU A 176 -14.68 6.27 -11.23
CA LEU A 176 -13.29 6.53 -10.86
C LEU A 176 -12.47 5.24 -10.87
N LEU A 177 -13.05 4.15 -10.35
CA LEU A 177 -12.44 2.82 -10.38
C LEU A 177 -12.28 2.32 -11.82
N THR A 178 -13.35 2.28 -12.60
CA THR A 178 -13.31 1.79 -14.00
C THR A 178 -12.44 2.70 -14.88
N GLY A 179 -12.55 4.01 -14.72
CA GLY A 179 -11.78 5.01 -15.43
C GLY A 179 -10.27 4.89 -15.21
N ALA A 180 -9.82 4.49 -14.02
CA ALA A 180 -8.40 4.22 -13.76
C ALA A 180 -7.86 3.07 -14.62
N PHE A 181 -8.63 1.99 -14.77
CA PHE A 181 -8.26 0.88 -15.65
C PHE A 181 -8.31 1.30 -17.12
N THR A 182 -9.35 1.99 -17.55
CA THR A 182 -9.46 2.49 -18.93
C THR A 182 -8.33 3.46 -19.29
N ALA A 183 -7.93 4.34 -18.36
CA ALA A 183 -6.82 5.27 -18.57
C ALA A 183 -5.47 4.54 -18.78
N ALA A 184 -5.24 3.44 -18.04
CA ALA A 184 -4.07 2.60 -18.24
C ALA A 184 -4.13 1.80 -19.55
N GLU A 185 -5.26 1.13 -19.82
CA GLU A 185 -5.45 0.22 -20.95
C GLU A 185 -5.44 0.95 -22.30
N SER A 186 -6.05 2.14 -22.39
CA SER A 186 -6.05 2.98 -23.59
C SER A 186 -4.64 3.35 -24.09
N ARG A 187 -3.65 3.33 -23.18
CA ARG A 187 -2.25 3.63 -23.46
C ARG A 187 -1.37 2.36 -23.51
N GLY A 188 -1.98 1.19 -23.44
CA GLY A 188 -1.29 -0.10 -23.53
C GLY A 188 -0.52 -0.50 -22.28
N PHE A 189 -0.79 0.13 -21.13
CA PHE A 189 -0.17 -0.25 -19.87
C PHE A 189 -0.79 -1.52 -19.29
N ALA A 190 0.01 -2.27 -18.53
CA ALA A 190 -0.45 -3.47 -17.85
C ALA A 190 -1.52 -3.15 -16.81
N ARG A 191 -2.41 -4.11 -16.56
CA ARG A 191 -3.49 -3.97 -15.57
C ARG A 191 -3.00 -3.68 -14.15
N THR A 192 -1.78 -4.11 -13.81
CA THR A 192 -1.08 -3.73 -12.57
C THR A 192 -1.02 -2.22 -12.37
N PHE A 193 -0.74 -1.46 -13.44
CA PHE A 193 -0.69 -0.01 -13.37
C PHE A 193 -2.10 0.58 -13.21
N GLY A 194 -3.13 -0.02 -13.82
CA GLY A 194 -4.53 0.31 -13.54
C GLY A 194 -4.92 0.13 -12.07
N CYS A 195 -4.49 -0.97 -11.44
CA CYS A 195 -4.69 -1.19 -10.00
C CYS A 195 -3.99 -0.09 -9.17
N TRP A 196 -2.75 0.24 -9.52
CA TRP A 196 -1.98 1.30 -8.85
C TRP A 196 -2.69 2.67 -8.94
N LEU A 197 -3.16 3.03 -10.14
CA LEU A 197 -3.92 4.27 -10.38
C LEU A 197 -5.23 4.30 -9.60
N ALA A 198 -5.97 3.18 -9.59
CA ALA A 198 -7.24 3.08 -8.88
C ALA A 198 -7.06 3.29 -7.36
N ASP A 199 -6.04 2.69 -6.77
CA ASP A 199 -5.73 2.84 -5.34
C ASP A 199 -5.28 4.29 -5.02
N ALA A 200 -4.51 4.93 -5.90
CA ALA A 200 -4.09 6.32 -5.76
C ALA A 200 -5.27 7.31 -5.88
N LEU A 201 -6.15 7.11 -6.86
CA LEU A 201 -7.35 7.92 -7.05
C LEU A 201 -8.34 7.74 -5.89
N LEU A 202 -8.50 6.52 -5.38
CA LEU A 202 -9.31 6.25 -4.19
C LEU A 202 -8.82 7.05 -2.98
N ALA A 203 -7.50 7.02 -2.73
CA ALA A 203 -6.89 7.76 -1.64
C ALA A 203 -7.09 9.28 -1.79
N GLN A 204 -6.93 9.80 -3.01
CA GLN A 204 -7.20 11.22 -3.31
C GLN A 204 -8.66 11.57 -3.04
N ARG A 205 -9.60 10.72 -3.50
CA ARG A 205 -11.04 10.94 -3.38
C ARG A 205 -11.53 10.94 -1.94
N LEU A 206 -10.93 10.11 -1.09
CA LEU A 206 -11.26 10.00 0.34
C LEU A 206 -10.45 10.95 1.24
N GLY A 207 -9.49 11.68 0.67
CA GLY A 207 -8.63 12.60 1.41
C GLY A 207 -7.69 11.91 2.39
N TRP A 208 -7.17 10.73 2.03
CA TRP A 208 -6.19 10.01 2.84
C TRP A 208 -4.81 10.65 2.70
N ALA A 209 -4.02 10.67 3.77
CA ALA A 209 -2.65 11.20 3.71
C ALA A 209 -1.73 10.36 2.81
N HIS A 210 -1.93 9.05 2.81
CA HIS A 210 -1.16 8.07 2.04
C HIS A 210 -2.11 7.02 1.46
N ALA A 211 -1.84 6.53 0.27
CA ALA A 211 -2.66 5.49 -0.35
C ALA A 211 -2.45 4.12 0.31
N VAL A 212 -3.51 3.30 0.32
CA VAL A 212 -3.46 1.91 0.78
C VAL A 212 -3.44 1.02 -0.47
N PRO A 213 -2.39 0.20 -0.68
CA PRO A 213 -2.39 -0.77 -1.78
C PRO A 213 -3.49 -1.83 -1.55
N LEU A 214 -4.46 -1.93 -2.45
CA LEU A 214 -5.59 -2.84 -2.36
C LEU A 214 -5.63 -3.76 -3.58
N LEU A 215 -5.83 -3.18 -4.76
CA LEU A 215 -6.14 -3.94 -5.98
C LEU A 215 -4.93 -4.68 -6.55
N GLY A 216 -3.71 -4.24 -6.21
CA GLY A 216 -2.48 -4.90 -6.65
C GLY A 216 -2.35 -6.35 -6.21
N ALA A 217 -2.97 -6.74 -5.09
CA ALA A 217 -2.94 -8.10 -4.58
C ALA A 217 -4.03 -9.03 -5.18
N GLU A 218 -4.96 -8.49 -5.98
CA GLU A 218 -6.05 -9.27 -6.58
C GLU A 218 -5.59 -10.01 -7.84
N ALA A 219 -5.16 -11.27 -7.67
CA ALA A 219 -4.70 -12.10 -8.78
C ALA A 219 -5.74 -12.33 -9.89
N ALA A 220 -7.04 -12.29 -9.53
CA ALA A 220 -8.15 -12.40 -10.48
C ALA A 220 -8.18 -11.25 -11.50
N LEU A 221 -7.68 -10.07 -11.13
CA LEU A 221 -7.52 -8.97 -12.07
C LEU A 221 -6.36 -9.21 -13.04
N GLY A 222 -5.35 -10.01 -12.69
CA GLY A 222 -4.23 -10.34 -13.58
C GLY A 222 -4.52 -11.41 -14.64
N THR A 223 -5.64 -12.11 -14.52
CA THR A 223 -6.02 -13.24 -15.39
C THR A 223 -7.06 -12.80 -16.42
N SER A 224 -6.69 -11.84 -17.27
CA SER A 224 -7.47 -11.59 -18.50
C SER A 224 -6.73 -12.13 -19.70
N ALA A 225 -7.32 -13.14 -20.32
CA ALA A 225 -6.96 -13.64 -21.63
C ALA A 225 -6.91 -12.47 -22.62
N ARG A 226 -5.76 -12.32 -23.29
CA ARG A 226 -5.53 -11.66 -24.59
C ARG A 226 -6.55 -10.55 -24.96
N PRO A 227 -6.14 -9.27 -25.01
CA PRO A 227 -7.09 -8.19 -25.32
C PRO A 227 -7.78 -8.49 -26.64
N ARG A 228 -9.10 -8.68 -26.61
CA ARG A 228 -9.91 -8.59 -27.81
C ARG A 228 -9.79 -7.13 -28.24
N ARG A 229 -8.96 -6.88 -29.25
CA ARG A 229 -8.95 -5.63 -30.01
C ARG A 229 -10.36 -5.40 -30.53
N SER A 230 -11.17 -4.63 -29.79
CA SER A 230 -12.26 -3.91 -30.40
C SER A 230 -11.67 -2.59 -30.87
N ALA A 231 -11.40 -2.52 -32.17
CA ALA A 231 -11.10 -1.27 -32.83
C ALA A 231 -12.39 -0.44 -32.92
N ALA A 232 -12.21 0.87 -32.78
CA ALA A 232 -13.16 1.96 -33.02
C ALA A 232 -14.09 2.39 -31.86
N SER A 233 -13.75 3.58 -31.37
CA SER A 233 -14.62 4.72 -31.10
C SER A 233 -15.03 5.04 -29.65
N SER A 234 -14.75 6.32 -29.34
CA SER A 234 -15.31 7.17 -28.29
C SER A 234 -14.81 7.02 -26.86
N VAL A 235 -14.30 8.16 -26.37
CA VAL A 235 -14.15 8.55 -24.96
C VAL A 235 -15.55 8.59 -24.33
N ALA A 236 -16.09 7.42 -24.02
CA ALA A 236 -17.23 7.26 -23.14
C ALA A 236 -16.74 6.45 -21.93
N THR A 237 -16.29 7.16 -20.91
CA THR A 237 -16.12 6.64 -19.57
C THR A 237 -17.48 6.18 -19.08
N GLY A 238 -17.73 4.88 -19.05
CA GLY A 238 -19.02 4.35 -18.66
C GLY A 238 -18.93 2.95 -18.13
N ILE A 239 -19.71 2.69 -17.07
CA ILE A 239 -20.15 1.35 -16.70
C ILE A 239 -20.83 0.65 -17.89
N ASP A 240 -21.40 1.44 -18.80
CA ASP A 240 -22.17 1.01 -19.98
C ASP A 240 -21.33 0.29 -21.05
N THR A 241 -20.02 0.50 -21.11
CA THR A 241 -19.14 -0.10 -22.13
C THR A 241 -18.57 -1.46 -21.72
N ASP A 242 -18.43 -1.73 -20.41
CA ASP A 242 -17.97 -3.03 -19.89
C ASP A 242 -18.55 -3.31 -18.48
N PRO A 243 -19.84 -3.68 -18.39
CA PRO A 243 -20.48 -3.92 -17.10
C PRO A 243 -19.84 -5.11 -16.36
N GLU A 244 -19.40 -6.14 -17.06
CA GLU A 244 -18.75 -7.31 -16.45
C GLU A 244 -17.36 -6.98 -15.90
N GLY A 245 -16.58 -6.16 -16.60
CA GLY A 245 -15.32 -5.62 -16.08
C GLY A 245 -15.52 -4.79 -14.82
N ALA A 246 -16.54 -3.92 -14.80
CA ALA A 246 -16.89 -3.11 -13.62
C ALA A 246 -17.31 -3.98 -12.43
N LYS A 247 -18.14 -5.01 -12.63
CA LYS A 247 -18.51 -5.99 -11.58
C LYS A 247 -17.27 -6.67 -10.99
N ASN A 248 -16.36 -7.14 -11.84
CA ASN A 248 -15.11 -7.77 -11.42
C ASN A 248 -14.24 -6.83 -10.58
N GLN A 249 -14.10 -5.57 -11.00
CA GLN A 249 -13.30 -4.56 -10.30
C GLN A 249 -13.92 -4.20 -8.93
N LEU A 250 -15.25 -4.03 -8.86
CA LEU A 250 -15.95 -3.74 -7.60
C LEU A 250 -15.81 -4.90 -6.60
N ALA A 251 -16.01 -6.13 -7.05
CA ALA A 251 -15.84 -7.31 -6.21
C ALA A 251 -14.39 -7.45 -5.71
N ALA A 252 -13.41 -7.19 -6.59
CA ALA A 252 -11.99 -7.19 -6.24
C ALA A 252 -11.66 -6.09 -5.21
N GLN A 253 -12.20 -4.88 -5.37
CA GLN A 253 -12.01 -3.79 -4.42
C GLN A 253 -12.60 -4.14 -3.05
N ALA A 254 -13.80 -4.71 -3.00
CA ALA A 254 -14.42 -5.12 -1.75
C ALA A 254 -13.61 -6.23 -1.03
N ARG A 255 -13.17 -7.27 -1.76
CA ARG A 255 -12.30 -8.32 -1.20
C ARG A 255 -10.97 -7.77 -0.69
N ALA A 256 -10.33 -6.90 -1.47
CA ALA A 256 -9.05 -6.30 -1.10
C ALA A 256 -9.18 -5.41 0.15
N ALA A 257 -10.23 -4.59 0.22
CA ALA A 257 -10.51 -3.76 1.39
C ALA A 257 -10.74 -4.61 2.64
N LEU A 258 -11.48 -5.71 2.54
CA LEU A 258 -11.69 -6.62 3.67
C LEU A 258 -10.37 -7.25 4.15
N ARG A 259 -9.54 -7.75 3.23
CA ARG A 259 -8.21 -8.29 3.59
C ARG A 259 -7.32 -7.24 4.24
N ALA A 260 -7.39 -6.00 3.77
CA ALA A 260 -6.63 -4.90 4.35
C ALA A 260 -7.06 -4.60 5.80
N ILE A 261 -8.37 -4.62 6.09
CA ILE A 261 -8.90 -4.48 7.46
C ILE A 261 -8.45 -5.64 8.36
N ASP A 262 -8.53 -6.88 7.86
CA ASP A 262 -8.12 -8.04 8.65
C ASP A 262 -6.61 -7.99 8.96
N LEU A 263 -5.78 -7.58 7.99
CA LEU A 263 -4.36 -7.39 8.19
C LEU A 263 -4.05 -6.24 9.17
N SER A 264 -4.84 -5.17 9.16
CA SER A 264 -4.63 -4.06 10.09
C SER A 264 -4.80 -4.49 11.55
N ALA A 265 -5.83 -5.31 11.84
CA ALA A 265 -6.05 -5.85 13.18
C ALA A 265 -4.90 -6.78 13.62
N GLU A 266 -4.31 -7.52 12.70
CA GLU A 266 -3.13 -8.32 13.00
C GLU A 266 -1.91 -7.45 13.34
N ILE A 267 -1.60 -6.45 12.49
CA ILE A 267 -0.46 -5.55 12.69
C ILE A 267 -0.63 -4.74 13.98
N GLU A 268 -1.83 -4.26 14.27
CA GLU A 268 -2.17 -3.55 15.51
C GLU A 268 -1.78 -4.36 16.75
N ARG A 269 -2.23 -5.61 16.85
CA ARG A 269 -1.90 -6.49 17.98
C ARG A 269 -0.38 -6.72 18.11
N ARG A 270 0.35 -6.79 17.00
CA ARG A 270 1.82 -6.95 17.02
C ARG A 270 2.51 -5.64 17.43
N ALA A 271 2.01 -4.50 16.96
CA ALA A 271 2.49 -3.18 17.35
C ALA A 271 2.25 -2.88 18.84
N GLU A 272 1.10 -3.25 19.40
CA GLU A 272 0.82 -3.13 20.84
C GLU A 272 1.85 -3.90 21.67
N ARG A 273 2.20 -5.13 21.26
CA ARG A 273 3.25 -5.92 21.92
C ARG A 273 4.61 -5.22 21.83
N LEU A 274 4.97 -4.68 20.66
CA LEU A 274 6.20 -3.93 20.48
C LEU A 274 6.24 -2.69 21.40
N LEU A 275 5.17 -1.91 21.44
CA LEU A 275 5.06 -0.71 22.27
C LEU A 275 5.10 -1.03 23.77
N ALA A 276 4.50 -2.16 24.20
CA ALA A 276 4.55 -2.60 25.58
C ALA A 276 5.96 -3.02 26.03
N VAL A 277 6.82 -3.48 25.11
CA VAL A 277 8.21 -3.83 25.42
C VAL A 277 9.19 -2.68 25.21
N ALA A 278 8.83 -1.65 24.45
CA ALA A 278 9.72 -0.54 24.10
C ALA A 278 10.40 0.11 25.32
N PRO A 279 9.71 0.37 26.46
CA PRO A 279 10.35 0.92 27.67
C PRO A 279 11.43 0.02 28.30
N LYS A 280 11.47 -1.28 27.96
CA LYS A 280 12.45 -2.24 28.48
C LYS A 280 13.78 -2.18 27.69
N LEU A 281 13.81 -1.46 26.57
CA LEU A 281 14.98 -1.34 25.71
C LEU A 281 15.89 -0.25 26.26
N ARG A 282 17.08 -0.62 26.71
CA ARG A 282 18.05 0.32 27.32
C ARG A 282 18.95 1.03 26.30
N ALA A 283 18.80 0.72 25.01
CA ALA A 283 19.65 1.29 23.97
C ALA A 283 19.19 2.71 23.60
N LYS A 284 20.13 3.65 23.52
CA LYS A 284 19.86 5.08 23.25
C LYS A 284 19.07 5.34 21.95
N ALA A 285 19.21 4.46 20.95
CA ALA A 285 18.53 4.56 19.66
C ALA A 285 17.40 3.52 19.49
N ALA A 286 16.93 2.91 20.58
CA ALA A 286 15.83 1.94 20.53
C ALA A 286 14.54 2.53 19.98
N ASP A 287 14.19 3.76 20.36
CA ASP A 287 12.98 4.45 19.90
C ASP A 287 12.98 4.60 18.38
N ALA A 288 14.11 4.94 17.77
CA ALA A 288 14.23 5.05 16.31
C ALA A 288 14.02 3.70 15.60
N VAL A 289 14.44 2.59 16.22
CA VAL A 289 14.20 1.24 15.69
C VAL A 289 12.73 0.85 15.83
N VAL A 290 12.10 1.21 16.96
CA VAL A 290 10.66 1.00 17.18
C VAL A 290 9.82 1.79 16.16
N GLU A 291 10.11 3.08 15.96
CA GLU A 291 9.42 3.89 14.95
C GLU A 291 9.56 3.30 13.55
N LYS A 292 10.75 2.79 13.22
CA LYS A 292 10.99 2.18 11.92
C LYS A 292 10.24 0.85 11.77
N LEU A 293 10.13 0.03 12.81
CA LEU A 293 9.32 -1.20 12.79
C LEU A 293 7.82 -0.91 12.64
N LEU A 294 7.37 0.26 13.11
CA LEU A 294 5.98 0.72 12.95
C LEU A 294 5.74 1.36 11.57
N SER A 295 6.79 1.78 10.88
CA SER A 295 6.73 2.47 9.59
C SER A 295 7.00 1.58 8.37
N ASP A 296 7.90 0.60 8.51
CA ASP A 296 8.36 -0.30 7.45
C ASP A 296 7.84 -1.73 7.65
N ASP A 297 7.72 -2.48 6.55
CA ASP A 297 7.34 -3.90 6.57
C ASP A 297 8.33 -4.78 7.35
N ALA A 298 9.63 -4.46 7.20
CA ALA A 298 10.74 -5.22 7.71
C ALA A 298 12.04 -4.38 7.69
N ILE A 299 13.01 -4.76 8.54
CA ILE A 299 14.29 -4.09 8.75
C ILE A 299 15.43 -5.12 8.75
N VAL A 300 16.58 -4.77 8.19
CA VAL A 300 17.80 -5.58 8.28
C VAL A 300 18.61 -5.18 9.51
N ALA A 301 19.15 -6.15 10.23
CA ALA A 301 20.01 -5.89 11.39
C ALA A 301 21.42 -5.32 11.06
N SER A 302 21.65 -4.85 9.84
CA SER A 302 22.83 -4.10 9.40
C SER A 302 22.47 -2.72 8.82
N GLU A 303 21.20 -2.31 8.94
CA GLU A 303 20.78 -1.00 8.47
C GLU A 303 21.31 0.10 9.40
N LYS A 304 21.70 1.24 8.81
CA LYS A 304 22.20 2.38 9.57
C LYS A 304 21.04 3.15 10.19
N ILE A 305 20.72 2.86 11.45
CA ILE A 305 19.63 3.50 12.19
C ILE A 305 20.20 4.36 13.31
N ALA A 306 19.99 5.67 13.24
CA ALA A 306 20.35 6.64 14.29
C ALA A 306 21.79 6.49 14.84
N GLY A 307 22.75 6.17 13.96
CA GLY A 307 24.17 6.01 14.33
C GLY A 307 24.49 4.74 15.13
N MET A 308 23.56 3.80 15.24
CA MET A 308 23.78 2.52 15.92
C MET A 308 24.76 1.64 15.13
N SER A 309 25.65 0.95 15.83
CA SER A 309 26.53 -0.05 15.20
C SER A 309 25.76 -1.33 14.88
N ASP A 310 26.18 -2.06 13.85
CA ASP A 310 25.61 -3.36 13.45
C ASP A 310 25.51 -4.34 14.64
N ARG A 311 26.53 -4.36 15.50
CA ARG A 311 26.53 -5.21 16.71
C ARG A 311 25.46 -4.76 17.72
N GLY A 312 25.28 -3.45 17.89
CA GLY A 312 24.23 -2.90 18.75
C GLY A 312 22.84 -3.23 18.24
N LEU A 313 22.63 -3.08 16.92
CA LEU A 313 21.35 -3.36 16.27
C LEU A 313 20.98 -4.85 16.35
N ARG A 314 21.93 -5.75 16.09
CA ARG A 314 21.72 -7.21 16.26
C ARG A 314 21.31 -7.57 17.68
N ARG A 315 22.01 -7.06 18.69
CA ARG A 315 21.67 -7.31 20.10
C ARG A 315 20.30 -6.78 20.48
N LEU A 316 19.91 -5.62 19.94
CA LEU A 316 18.58 -5.07 20.15
C LEU A 316 17.50 -5.98 19.55
N PHE A 317 17.72 -6.48 18.34
CA PHE A 317 16.79 -7.41 17.70
C PHE A 317 16.74 -8.77 18.41
N ASP A 318 17.87 -9.32 18.86
CA ASP A 318 17.90 -10.53 19.68
C ASP A 318 17.05 -10.33 20.96
N ARG A 319 17.17 -9.17 21.60
CA ARG A 319 16.35 -8.83 22.76
C ARG A 319 14.86 -8.68 22.42
N LEU A 320 14.52 -8.09 21.29
CA LEU A 320 13.14 -7.96 20.83
C LEU A 320 12.52 -9.32 20.48
N LEU A 321 13.30 -10.25 19.92
CA LEU A 321 12.89 -11.64 19.68
C LEU A 321 12.62 -12.37 21.00
N GLU A 322 13.54 -12.28 21.97
CA GLU A 322 13.37 -12.88 23.30
C GLU A 322 12.09 -12.38 24.01
N LEU A 323 11.75 -11.11 23.79
CA LEU A 323 10.56 -10.48 24.35
C LEU A 323 9.28 -10.73 23.51
N GLY A 324 9.38 -11.47 22.41
CA GLY A 324 8.25 -11.80 21.53
C GLY A 324 7.64 -10.62 20.78
N ALA A 325 8.41 -9.55 20.57
CA ALA A 325 7.93 -8.30 20.00
C ALA A 325 8.12 -8.19 18.48
N VAL A 326 9.06 -8.95 17.92
CA VAL A 326 9.33 -9.03 16.48
C VAL A 326 9.49 -10.48 16.06
N ARG A 327 9.50 -10.72 14.75
CA ARG A 327 9.82 -12.03 14.15
C ARG A 327 11.00 -11.90 13.21
N GLU A 328 11.79 -12.96 13.15
CA GLU A 328 12.82 -13.14 12.13
C GLU A 328 12.13 -13.69 10.87
N LEU A 329 12.33 -13.02 9.73
CA LEU A 329 11.59 -13.24 8.48
C LEU A 329 12.40 -13.93 7.39
N SER A 330 13.71 -14.07 7.57
CA SER A 330 14.63 -14.57 6.54
C SER A 330 15.03 -16.03 6.71
N GLY A 331 14.87 -16.62 7.89
CA GLY A 331 15.17 -18.03 8.17
C GLY A 331 16.64 -18.40 8.08
N ARG A 332 17.55 -17.42 8.09
CA ARG A 332 18.99 -17.62 7.82
C ARG A 332 19.91 -17.11 8.95
N PRO A 333 21.12 -17.68 9.09
CA PRO A 333 22.05 -17.29 10.15
C PRO A 333 22.66 -15.90 9.94
N THR A 334 22.78 -15.42 8.70
CA THR A 334 23.35 -14.11 8.32
C THR A 334 22.33 -13.24 7.59
N PHE A 335 22.54 -11.92 7.55
CA PHE A 335 21.62 -10.97 6.88
C PHE A 335 20.16 -11.10 7.34
N ARG A 336 19.97 -11.20 8.66
CA ARG A 336 18.66 -11.40 9.28
C ARG A 336 17.75 -10.19 9.06
N ILE A 337 16.53 -10.48 8.66
CA ILE A 337 15.46 -9.52 8.46
C ILE A 337 14.44 -9.69 9.59
N TYR A 338 14.02 -8.58 10.18
CA TYR A 338 13.09 -8.54 11.29
C TYR A 338 11.87 -7.71 10.93
N GLY A 339 10.69 -8.12 11.39
CA GLY A 339 9.46 -7.36 11.21
C GLY A 339 8.46 -7.64 12.32
N LEU A 340 7.34 -6.91 12.29
CA LEU A 340 6.17 -7.21 13.11
C LEU A 340 5.56 -8.53 12.66
#